data_AF-A0A421CHN0-F1
#
_entry.id   AF-A0A421CHN0-F1
#
_cell.length_a   1.000
_cell.length_b   1.000
_cell.length_c   1.000
_cell.angle_alpha   90.00
_cell.angle_beta   90.00
_cell.angle_gamma   90.00
#
_symmetry.space_group_name_H-M   'P 1'
#
loop_
_entity.id
_entity.type
_entity.pdbx_description
1 polymer ?
#
loop_
_entity_poly.entity_id
_entity_poly.type
_entity_poly.pdbx_seq_one_letter_code
_entity_poly.pdbx_strand_id
1 'polypeptide(L)' 'MCMGSGEENFSEYLSQNFPESFLNNCKAKGFFGGEFDLERLGFLSRMMVRTASKGKPQPHVVSSNIEKFVKEFEN' A
#
# COMPACT_ATOMS: atom_id res chain seq x y z
N MET A 1 3.78 -2.64 -1.98
CA MET A 1 3.70 -1.16 -2.02
C MET A 1 4.53 -0.63 -0.87
N CYS A 2 5.58 0.15 -1.15
CA CYS A 2 6.57 0.59 -0.15
C CYS A 2 6.31 2.00 0.40
N MET A 3 5.06 2.46 0.38
CA MET A 3 4.70 3.74 0.99
C MET A 3 3.51 3.49 1.91
N GLY A 4 3.64 3.90 3.17
CA GLY A 4 2.56 3.88 4.17
C GLY A 4 1.45 4.89 3.86
N SER A 5 1.19 5.15 2.58
CA SER A 5 0.11 5.99 2.09
C SER A 5 -1.19 5.21 2.23
N GLY A 6 -2.20 5.82 2.85
CA GLY A 6 -3.52 5.24 2.98
C GLY A 6 -4.22 5.05 1.62
N GLU A 7 -5.40 4.43 1.66
CA GLU A 7 -6.23 4.12 0.50
C GLU A 7 -6.47 5.31 -0.44
N GLU A 8 -6.56 6.52 0.14
CA GLU A 8 -6.81 7.80 -0.57
C GLU A 8 -5.84 8.07 -1.72
N ASN A 9 -4.59 7.58 -1.62
CA ASN A 9 -3.56 7.81 -2.64
C ASN A 9 -3.34 6.59 -3.56
N PHE A 10 -4.09 5.51 -3.39
CA PHE A 10 -3.85 4.26 -4.12
C PHE A 10 -4.14 4.40 -5.62
N SER A 11 -5.25 5.05 -5.96
CA SER A 11 -5.63 5.28 -7.37
C SER A 11 -4.60 6.14 -8.11
N GLU A 12 -4.14 7.21 -7.46
CA GLU A 12 -3.12 8.10 -8.00
C GLU A 12 -1.76 7.39 -8.14
N TYR A 13 -1.37 6.60 -7.14
CA TYR A 13 -0.16 5.78 -7.25
C TYR A 13 -0.20 4.85 -8.46
N LEU A 14 -1.33 4.18 -8.69
CA LEU A 14 -1.49 3.31 -9.85
C LEU A 14 -1.37 4.08 -11.16
N SER A 15 -2.05 5.22 -11.30
CA SER A 15 -2.03 6.00 -12.55
C SER A 15 -0.67 6.63 -12.85
N GLN A 16 0.13 6.96 -11.84
CA GLN A 16 1.49 7.48 -12.02
C GLN A 16 2.52 6.41 -12.41
N ASN A 17 2.29 5.15 -12.05
CA ASN A 17 3.29 4.08 -12.19
C ASN A 17 2.96 3.05 -13.28
N PHE A 18 1.70 3.00 -13.74
CA PHE A 18 1.26 2.02 -14.74
C PHE A 18 0.52 2.70 -15.90
N PRO A 19 0.68 2.19 -17.14
CA PRO A 19 -0.05 2.71 -18.28
C PRO A 19 -1.57 2.59 -18.11
N GLU A 20 -2.30 3.57 -18.62
CA GLU A 20 -3.77 3.58 -18.55
C GLU A 20 -4.39 2.34 -19.23
N SER A 21 -3.83 1.90 -20.36
CA SER A 21 -4.28 0.70 -21.06
C SER A 21 -4.14 -0.55 -20.19
N PHE A 22 -3.10 -0.64 -19.35
CA PHE A 22 -2.97 -1.74 -18.39
C PHE A 22 -4.02 -1.63 -17.30
N LEU A 23 -4.19 -0.45 -16.71
CA LEU A 23 -5.16 -0.23 -15.64
C LEU A 23 -6.59 -0.48 -16.10
N ASN A 24 -6.97 -0.10 -17.33
CA ASN A 24 -8.32 -0.29 -17.85
C ASN A 24 -8.65 -1.77 -18.11
N ASN A 25 -7.66 -2.59 -18.45
CA ASN A 25 -7.85 -4.03 -18.70
C ASN A 25 -7.55 -4.91 -17.48
N CYS A 26 -6.93 -4.35 -16.45
CA CYS A 26 -6.61 -5.09 -15.24
C CYS A 26 -7.88 -5.37 -14.43
N LYS A 27 -8.24 -6.65 -14.35
CA LYS A 27 -9.41 -7.13 -13.59
C LYS A 27 -9.25 -7.00 -12.08
N ALA A 28 -8.01 -6.96 -11.59
CA ALA A 28 -7.72 -7.12 -10.17
C ALA A 28 -6.84 -5.97 -9.65
N LYS A 29 -7.44 -5.08 -8.86
CA LYS A 29 -6.75 -3.97 -8.19
C LYS A 29 -7.16 -4.00 -6.72
N GLY A 30 -6.21 -3.94 -5.81
CA GLY A 30 -6.51 -4.01 -4.38
C GLY A 30 -5.54 -3.19 -3.54
N PHE A 31 -6.10 -2.38 -2.65
CA PHE A 31 -5.36 -1.75 -1.56
C PHE A 31 -5.54 -2.59 -0.29
N PHE A 32 -4.47 -3.23 0.18
CA PHE A 32 -4.51 -4.12 1.34
C PHE A 32 -3.93 -3.50 2.61
N GLY A 33 -3.75 -2.18 2.63
CA GLY A 33 -2.95 -1.51 3.65
C GLY A 33 -1.46 -1.59 3.34
N GLY A 34 -0.64 -1.47 4.37
CA GLY A 34 0.81 -1.50 4.24
C GLY A 34 1.50 -1.66 5.59
N GLU A 35 2.80 -1.94 5.56
CA GLU A 35 3.60 -2.10 6.76
C GLU A 35 4.98 -1.46 6.58
N PHE A 36 5.60 -1.08 7.69
CA PHE A 36 7.00 -0.67 7.66
C PHE A 36 7.91 -1.89 7.77
N ASP A 37 8.61 -2.20 6.68
CA ASP A 37 9.74 -3.13 6.74
C ASP A 37 11.01 -2.37 7.17
N LEU A 38 11.11 -2.13 8.47
CA LEU A 38 12.27 -1.44 9.06
C LEU A 38 13.55 -2.26 8.96
N GLU A 39 13.45 -3.59 8.83
CA GLU A 39 14.60 -4.47 8.74
C GLU A 39 15.35 -4.33 7.42
N ARG A 40 14.64 -3.99 6.35
CA ARG A 40 15.26 -3.68 5.06
C ARG A 40 15.83 -2.26 4.94
N LEU A 41 15.66 -1.42 5.96
CA LEU A 41 16.20 -0.06 5.97
C LEU A 41 17.58 0.00 6.64
N GLY A 42 18.49 0.76 6.02
CA GLY A 42 19.74 1.17 6.66
C GLY A 42 19.50 2.03 7.91
N PHE A 43 20.49 2.11 8.79
CA PHE A 43 20.36 2.72 10.12
C PHE A 43 19.76 4.15 10.10
N LEU A 44 20.27 5.03 9.22
CA LEU A 44 19.79 6.41 9.11
C LEU A 44 18.33 6.48 8.64
N SER A 45 17.98 5.73 7.58
CA SER A 45 16.63 5.67 7.05
C SER A 45 15.64 5.11 8.07
N ARG A 46 16.04 4.07 8.81
CA ARG A 46 15.24 3.49 9.91
C ARG A 46 14.96 4.54 10.99
N MET A 47 15.95 5.35 11.38
CA MET A 47 15.79 6.40 12.38
C MET A 47 14.87 7.52 11.89
N MET A 48 14.99 7.95 10.64
CA MET A 48 14.10 8.95 10.04
C MET A 48 12.64 8.47 10.02
N VAL A 49 12.39 7.22 9.57
CA VAL A 49 11.04 6.64 9.53
C VAL A 49 10.43 6.57 10.93
N ARG A 50 11.18 6.09 11.93
CA ARG A 50 10.72 6.03 13.33
C ARG A 50 10.36 7.40 13.90
N THR A 51 11.14 8.43 13.59
CA THR A 51 10.83 9.80 14.03
C THR A 51 9.59 10.34 13.32
N ALA A 52 9.48 10.16 12.01
CA ALA A 52 8.36 10.66 11.20
C ALA A 52 7.01 9.99 11.51
N SER A 53 7.04 8.74 12.01
CA SER A 53 5.86 7.97 12.40
C SER A 53 5.48 8.10 13.88
N LYS A 54 6.28 8.79 14.70
CA LYS A 54 6.01 8.94 16.14
C LYS A 54 4.66 9.62 16.38
N GLY A 55 3.80 8.98 17.17
CA GLY A 55 2.46 9.48 17.50
C GLY A 55 1.41 9.32 16.39
N LYS A 56 1.77 8.71 15.25
CA LYS A 56 0.83 8.36 14.19
C LYS A 56 0.40 6.89 14.31
N PRO A 57 -0.79 6.51 13.83
CA PRO A 57 -1.15 5.11 13.69
C PRO A 57 -0.10 4.36 12.87
N GLN A 58 0.29 3.17 13.34
CA GLN A 58 1.18 2.31 12.57
C GLN A 58 0.43 1.82 11.32
N PRO A 59 1.06 1.86 10.13
CA PRO A 59 0.55 1.15 8.98
C PRO A 59 0.37 -0.33 9.33
N HIS A 60 -0.76 -0.90 8.92
CA HIS A 60 -1.01 -2.32 9.04
C HIS A 60 -1.72 -2.83 7.79
N VAL A 61 -1.65 -4.15 7.62
CA VAL A 61 -2.42 -4.85 6.60
C VAL A 61 -3.90 -4.89 7.01
N VAL A 62 -4.78 -4.57 6.08
CA VAL A 62 -6.23 -4.52 6.27
C VAL A 62 -6.84 -5.81 5.74
N SER A 63 -6.99 -6.82 6.60
CA SER A 63 -7.47 -8.17 6.21
C SER A 63 -8.84 -8.15 5.52
N SER A 64 -9.74 -7.26 5.92
CA SER A 64 -11.06 -7.13 5.29
C SER A 64 -10.98 -6.74 3.81
N ASN A 65 -9.96 -5.96 3.42
CA ASN A 65 -9.76 -5.58 2.03
C ASN A 65 -9.25 -6.76 1.19
N ILE A 66 -8.44 -7.64 1.80
CA ILE A 66 -7.99 -8.88 1.17
C ILE A 66 -9.18 -9.81 0.94
N GLU A 67 -10.02 -10.03 1.95
CA GLU A 67 -11.22 -10.87 1.85
C GLU A 67 -12.18 -10.36 0.77
N LYS A 68 -12.40 -9.04 0.73
CA LYS A 68 -13.24 -8.40 -0.29
C LYS A 68 -12.66 -8.63 -1.68
N PHE A 69 -11.36 -8.42 -1.85
CA PHE A 69 -10.68 -8.63 -3.12
C PHE A 69 -10.78 -10.07 -3.62
N VAL A 70 -10.60 -11.07 -2.75
CA VAL A 70 -10.74 -12.48 -3.13
C VAL A 70 -12.14 -12.77 -3.66
N LYS A 71 -13.17 -12.29 -2.96
CA LYS A 71 -14.58 -12.45 -3.41
C LYS A 71 -14.85 -11.77 -4.75
N GLU A 72 -14.30 -10.59 -4.97
CA GLU A 72 -14.45 -9.86 -6.23
C GLU A 72 -13.68 -10.52 -7.38
N PHE A 73 -12.54 -11.15 -7.09
CA PHE A 73 -11.71 -11.83 -8.07
C PHE A 73 -12.30 -13.17 -8.55
N GLU A 74 -13.03 -13.87 -7.69
CA GLU A 74 -13.69 -15.14 -8.02
C GLU A 74 -14.95 -14.98 -8.89
N ASN A 75 -15.48 -13.75 -9.04
CA ASN A 75 -16.63 -13.42 -9.88
C ASN A 75 -16.21 -12.93 -11.27
#